data_AF-A0A5J5PYT9-F1
#
_entry.id   AF-A0A5J5PYT9-F1
#
_cell.length_a   1.000
_cell.length_b   1.000
_cell.length_c   1.000
_cell.angle_alpha   90.00
_cell.angle_beta   90.00
_cell.angle_gamma   90.00
#
_symmetry.space_group_name_H-M   'P 1'
#
loop_
_entity.id
_entity.type
_entity.pdbx_description
1 polymer ?
#
loop_
_entity_poly.entity_id
_entity_poly.type
_entity_poly.pdbx_seq_one_letter_code
_entity_poly.pdbx_strand_id
1 'polypeptide(L)'
;MEARIRARVNLALTFFALLFFVAGSSPPRQFVISNAERRIDLSSHIINLHLTLKVENAGTRPASEVVLALTPTEVDHLAMVDASAIKGKRKKTTSLRLEVKPTELPDAPPIDTKYFTIYLANPLNSGESTTLEVLYVFTHFLEPFPAEIAQSESQLVFYHDTALILSPYHIKQQTTFIKTPSTKVESFIRMEPTNRVGTEIKYGPYEDRPPYSISPIHVHFENNSPFAVVEELVQEIEISHWGNIQVTEHYKLIHAGARHKGVFSRVDYQSRQSSNGASSFRYVRIV
;
A
#
# COMPACT_ATOMS: atom_id res chain seq x y z
N MET A 1 29.78 -79.69 -37.32
CA MET A 1 28.46 -79.77 -36.69
C MET A 1 28.70 -79.70 -35.19
N GLU A 2 28.96 -78.51 -34.65
CA GLU A 2 29.13 -78.28 -33.21
C GLU A 2 28.71 -76.86 -32.85
N ALA A 3 28.30 -76.72 -31.59
CA ALA A 3 27.22 -75.88 -31.13
C ALA A 3 27.55 -74.38 -30.96
N ARG A 4 26.49 -73.61 -31.22
CA ARG A 4 26.29 -72.17 -31.09
C ARG A 4 26.29 -71.72 -29.60
N ILE A 5 27.01 -70.65 -29.25
CA ILE A 5 26.56 -69.23 -29.12
C ILE A 5 26.34 -68.77 -27.67
N ARG A 6 27.24 -67.86 -27.29
CA ARG A 6 27.09 -66.53 -26.66
C ARG A 6 26.50 -66.39 -25.26
N ALA A 7 27.43 -65.91 -24.42
CA ALA A 7 27.30 -65.02 -23.28
C ALA A 7 26.04 -64.13 -23.26
N ARG A 8 25.36 -64.17 -22.10
CA ARG A 8 24.32 -63.24 -21.70
C ARG A 8 24.99 -61.96 -21.18
N VAL A 9 24.77 -60.85 -21.86
CA VAL A 9 25.03 -59.50 -21.33
C VAL A 9 23.67 -58.83 -21.20
N ASN A 10 23.25 -58.59 -19.95
CA ASN A 10 22.04 -57.85 -19.63
C ASN A 10 22.27 -56.37 -19.97
N LEU A 11 21.59 -55.88 -21.01
CA LEU A 11 21.59 -54.47 -21.38
C LEU A 11 20.42 -53.79 -20.66
N ALA A 12 20.73 -52.98 -19.65
CA ALA A 12 19.78 -52.11 -18.98
C ALA A 12 19.38 -50.95 -19.92
N LEU A 13 18.09 -50.83 -20.24
CA LEU A 13 17.53 -49.66 -20.91
C LEU A 13 17.07 -48.65 -19.85
N THR A 14 17.84 -47.57 -19.68
CA THR A 14 17.41 -46.37 -18.94
C THR A 14 16.61 -45.46 -19.86
N PHE A 15 15.32 -45.31 -19.60
CA PHE A 15 14.44 -44.37 -20.29
C PHE A 15 14.53 -43.01 -19.58
N PHE A 16 15.33 -42.08 -20.12
CA PHE A 16 15.43 -40.71 -19.60
C PHE A 16 14.31 -39.88 -20.23
N ALA A 17 13.17 -39.77 -19.53
CA ALA A 17 12.09 -38.88 -19.94
C ALA A 17 12.51 -37.43 -19.65
N LEU A 18 12.85 -36.67 -20.70
CA LEU A 18 12.95 -35.21 -20.64
C LEU A 18 11.56 -34.64 -20.34
N LEU A 19 11.28 -34.35 -19.07
CA LEU A 19 10.24 -33.43 -18.67
C LEU A 19 10.69 -32.02 -19.08
N PHE A 20 10.33 -31.60 -20.29
CA PHE A 20 10.29 -30.18 -20.62
C PHE A 20 9.21 -29.55 -19.73
N PHE A 21 9.64 -28.93 -18.64
CA PHE A 21 8.83 -27.99 -17.89
C PHE A 21 8.60 -26.80 -18.84
N VAL A 22 7.50 -26.82 -19.58
CA VAL A 22 7.00 -25.62 -20.24
C VAL A 22 6.50 -24.74 -19.11
N ALA A 23 7.37 -23.87 -18.61
CA ALA A 23 6.92 -22.70 -17.88
C ALA A 23 5.96 -21.98 -18.82
N GLY A 24 4.66 -22.01 -18.51
CA GLY A 24 3.67 -21.20 -19.19
C GLY A 24 4.10 -19.75 -19.01
N SER A 25 4.77 -19.18 -20.01
CA SER A 25 5.04 -17.76 -20.03
C SER A 25 3.70 -17.09 -20.23
N SER A 26 3.10 -16.61 -19.13
CA SER A 26 2.08 -15.57 -19.21
C SER A 26 2.62 -14.53 -20.18
N PRO A 27 1.84 -14.08 -21.19
CA PRO A 27 2.31 -13.07 -22.12
C PRO A 27 2.88 -11.90 -21.32
N PRO A 28 4.07 -11.38 -21.70
CA PRO A 28 4.67 -10.27 -20.99
C PRO A 28 3.63 -9.16 -20.93
N ARG A 29 3.29 -8.76 -19.69
CA ARG A 29 2.33 -7.68 -19.51
C ARG A 29 2.86 -6.47 -20.28
N GLN A 30 2.03 -5.91 -21.14
CA GLN A 30 2.45 -4.99 -22.20
C GLN A 30 3.10 -3.70 -21.67
N PHE A 31 2.85 -3.37 -20.40
CA PHE A 31 3.42 -2.20 -19.75
C PHE A 31 4.71 -2.48 -19.00
N VAL A 32 5.60 -1.48 -19.02
CA VAL A 32 6.78 -1.38 -18.17
C VAL A 32 6.68 -0.07 -17.40
N ILE A 33 7.07 -0.10 -16.12
CA ILE A 33 7.09 1.11 -15.29
C ILE A 33 8.51 1.67 -15.33
N SER A 34 8.67 2.80 -16.00
CA SER A 34 9.98 3.43 -16.20
C SER A 34 10.50 4.12 -14.94
N ASN A 35 9.61 4.72 -14.15
CA ASN A 35 9.93 5.31 -12.87
C ASN A 35 8.69 5.23 -11.97
N ALA A 36 8.90 4.88 -10.71
CA ALA A 36 7.86 4.83 -9.70
C ALA A 36 8.29 5.55 -8.42
N GLU A 37 7.47 6.46 -7.93
CA GLU A 37 7.68 7.11 -6.63
C GLU A 37 6.49 6.79 -5.73
N ARG A 38 6.77 6.27 -4.53
CA ARG A 38 5.76 5.99 -3.52
C ARG A 38 6.02 6.85 -2.30
N ARG A 39 5.05 7.66 -1.89
CA ARG A 39 5.11 8.49 -0.68
C ARG A 39 4.03 8.06 0.30
N ILE A 40 4.43 7.67 1.49
CA ILE A 40 3.56 7.20 2.57
C ILE A 40 3.59 8.26 3.67
N ASP A 41 2.44 8.88 3.97
CA ASP A 41 2.32 9.84 5.08
C ASP A 41 1.69 9.15 6.30
N LEU A 42 2.51 8.98 7.35
CA LEU A 42 2.15 8.39 8.64
C LEU A 42 1.85 9.46 9.70
N SER A 43 1.66 10.72 9.31
CA SER A 43 1.46 11.84 10.25
C SER A 43 0.17 11.73 11.07
N SER A 44 -0.78 10.89 10.65
CA SER A 44 -2.05 10.63 11.34
C SER A 44 -2.32 9.13 11.45
N HIS A 45 -3.45 8.74 12.06
CA HIS A 45 -3.90 7.35 12.10
C HIS A 45 -4.52 6.86 10.77
N ILE A 46 -4.86 7.80 9.88
CA ILE A 46 -5.23 7.55 8.49
C ILE A 46 -3.98 7.73 7.64
N ILE A 47 -3.61 6.70 6.89
CA ILE A 47 -2.42 6.70 6.05
C ILE A 47 -2.80 7.11 4.64
N ASN A 48 -2.17 8.17 4.14
CA ASN A 48 -2.27 8.56 2.74
C ASN A 48 -1.02 8.07 2.00
N LEU A 49 -1.21 7.22 1.00
CA LEU A 49 -0.15 6.73 0.14
C LEU A 49 -0.36 7.30 -1.27
N HIS A 50 0.59 8.14 -1.69
CA HIS A 50 0.63 8.67 -3.04
C HIS A 50 1.64 7.88 -3.87
N LEU A 51 1.15 7.29 -4.96
CA LEU A 51 1.93 6.49 -5.89
C LEU A 51 1.94 7.17 -7.26
N THR A 52 3.12 7.60 -7.70
CA THR A 52 3.34 8.21 -9.01
C THR A 52 4.04 7.20 -9.92
N LEU A 53 3.35 6.76 -10.97
CA LEU A 53 3.83 5.75 -11.91
C LEU A 53 4.00 6.35 -13.30
N LYS A 54 5.21 6.27 -13.86
CA LYS A 54 5.43 6.56 -15.28
C LYS A 54 5.37 5.26 -16.09
N VAL A 55 4.19 4.99 -16.62
CA VAL A 55 3.85 3.75 -17.33
C VAL A 55 4.14 3.92 -18.82
N GLU A 56 4.83 2.96 -19.42
CA GLU A 56 5.21 2.91 -20.83
C GLU A 56 4.65 1.64 -21.47
N ASN A 57 3.99 1.75 -22.62
CA ASN A 57 3.56 0.57 -23.38
C ASN A 57 4.76 0.02 -24.19
N ALA A 58 5.35 -1.08 -23.71
CA ALA A 58 6.42 -1.79 -24.39
C ALA A 58 5.88 -2.88 -25.35
N GLY A 59 4.56 -3.09 -25.40
CA GLY A 59 3.90 -4.02 -26.30
C GLY A 59 3.66 -3.43 -27.69
N THR A 60 3.32 -4.29 -28.65
CA THR A 60 3.06 -3.89 -30.04
C THR A 60 1.64 -3.40 -30.29
N ARG A 61 0.71 -3.61 -29.35
CA ARG A 61 -0.71 -3.26 -29.48
C ARG A 61 -1.07 -2.11 -28.53
N PRO A 62 -2.03 -1.25 -28.91
CA PRO A 62 -2.56 -0.26 -27.99
C PRO A 62 -3.19 -0.91 -26.75
N ALA A 63 -2.97 -0.33 -25.58
CA ALA A 63 -3.48 -0.83 -24.31
C ALA A 63 -4.11 0.28 -23.46
N SER A 64 -5.24 -0.03 -22.84
CA SER A 64 -6.04 0.94 -22.06
C SER A 64 -6.20 0.58 -20.59
N GLU A 65 -5.65 -0.55 -20.15
CA GLU A 65 -5.93 -1.12 -18.82
C GLU A 65 -4.63 -1.34 -18.06
N VAL A 66 -4.42 -0.55 -17.01
CA VAL A 66 -3.23 -0.65 -16.14
C VAL A 66 -3.63 -1.28 -14.82
N VAL A 67 -2.96 -2.36 -14.44
CA VAL A 67 -3.27 -3.12 -13.24
C VAL A 67 -2.40 -2.71 -12.06
N LEU A 68 -3.04 -2.37 -10.95
CA LEU A 68 -2.43 -2.20 -9.63
C LEU A 68 -2.49 -3.53 -8.86
N ALA A 69 -1.45 -3.83 -8.10
CA ALA A 69 -1.38 -4.99 -7.22
C ALA A 69 -1.21 -4.52 -5.78
N LEU A 70 -2.02 -5.07 -4.88
CA LEU A 70 -1.96 -4.80 -3.44
C LEU A 70 -1.85 -6.12 -2.69
N THR A 71 -1.11 -6.09 -1.57
CA THR A 71 -1.05 -7.19 -0.61
C THR A 71 -2.41 -7.39 0.07
N PRO A 72 -2.69 -8.59 0.65
CA PRO A 72 -3.94 -8.82 1.37
C PRO A 72 -4.11 -7.84 2.53
N THR A 73 -3.02 -7.60 3.28
CA THR A 73 -3.00 -6.64 4.39
C THR A 73 -3.34 -5.22 3.93
N GLU A 74 -2.80 -4.76 2.79
CA GLU A 74 -3.19 -3.45 2.24
C GLU A 74 -4.68 -3.40 1.91
N VAL A 75 -5.22 -4.45 1.28
CA VAL A 75 -6.65 -4.48 0.88
C VAL A 75 -7.60 -4.54 2.07
N ASP A 76 -7.27 -5.30 3.11
CA ASP A 76 -8.10 -5.40 4.33
C ASP A 76 -8.29 -4.04 5.04
N HIS A 77 -7.35 -3.13 4.82
CA HIS A 77 -7.32 -1.80 5.44
C HIS A 77 -7.60 -0.66 4.45
N LEU A 78 -7.85 -0.96 3.17
CA LEU A 78 -8.07 0.04 2.12
C LEU A 78 -9.46 0.66 2.24
N ALA A 79 -9.52 1.95 2.54
CA ALA A 79 -10.76 2.71 2.57
C ALA A 79 -11.09 3.35 1.21
N MET A 80 -10.06 3.77 0.46
CA MET A 80 -10.25 4.43 -0.83
C MET A 80 -9.05 4.19 -1.74
N VAL A 81 -9.34 3.99 -3.03
CA VAL A 81 -8.36 4.07 -4.12
C VAL A 81 -8.87 5.06 -5.16
N ASP A 82 -8.04 6.03 -5.50
CA ASP A 82 -8.30 6.99 -6.56
C ASP A 82 -7.13 7.05 -7.52
N ALA A 83 -7.40 7.16 -8.82
CA ALA A 83 -6.36 7.30 -9.84
C ALA A 83 -6.65 8.49 -10.74
N SER A 84 -5.59 9.15 -11.19
CA SER A 84 -5.67 10.20 -12.19
C SER A 84 -4.49 10.14 -13.15
N ALA A 85 -4.72 10.53 -14.41
CA ALA A 85 -3.65 10.76 -15.38
C ALA A 85 -3.25 12.23 -15.37
N ILE A 86 -1.94 12.48 -15.35
CA ILE A 86 -1.40 13.83 -15.51
C ILE A 86 -1.29 14.16 -17.00
N LYS A 87 -1.94 15.24 -17.46
CA LYS A 87 -1.77 15.80 -18.80
C LYS A 87 -1.16 17.21 -18.74
N GLY A 88 -0.12 17.45 -19.55
CA GLY A 88 0.50 18.77 -19.73
C GLY A 88 1.92 18.91 -19.16
N LYS A 89 2.58 20.04 -19.42
CA LYS A 89 3.93 20.38 -18.90
C LYS A 89 3.85 21.53 -17.90
N ARG A 90 4.46 21.34 -16.72
CA ARG A 90 4.86 22.33 -15.67
C ARG A 90 3.83 23.37 -15.21
N LYS A 91 3.28 24.22 -16.09
CA LYS A 91 2.41 25.38 -15.75
C LYS A 91 0.93 25.21 -16.16
N LYS A 92 0.58 24.18 -16.93
CA LYS A 92 -0.81 23.83 -17.29
C LYS A 92 -1.03 22.33 -17.12
N THR A 93 -0.79 21.86 -15.91
CA THR A 93 -1.00 20.46 -15.55
C THR A 93 -2.49 20.27 -15.25
N THR A 94 -3.17 19.44 -16.03
CA THR A 94 -4.56 19.04 -15.78
C THR A 94 -4.54 17.59 -15.33
N SER A 95 -5.09 17.30 -14.15
CA SER A 95 -5.35 15.94 -13.70
C SER A 95 -6.70 15.47 -14.22
N LEU A 96 -6.72 14.31 -14.87
CA LEU A 96 -7.94 13.66 -15.32
C LEU A 96 -8.19 12.45 -14.44
N ARG A 97 -9.28 12.46 -13.65
CA ARG A 97 -9.69 11.30 -12.85
C ARG A 97 -9.98 10.12 -13.77
N LEU A 98 -9.50 8.95 -13.39
CA LEU A 98 -9.67 7.69 -14.10
C LEU A 98 -10.59 6.76 -13.30
N GLU A 99 -11.24 5.85 -14.00
CA GLU A 99 -12.04 4.81 -13.35
C GLU A 99 -11.11 3.71 -12.84
N VAL A 100 -11.36 3.26 -11.60
CA VAL A 100 -10.63 2.17 -10.95
C VAL A 100 -11.64 1.11 -10.50
N LYS A 101 -11.43 -0.15 -10.89
CA LYS A 101 -12.30 -1.27 -10.47
C LYS A 101 -11.48 -2.43 -9.91
N PRO A 102 -11.97 -3.13 -8.88
CA PRO A 102 -11.44 -4.43 -8.50
C PRO A 102 -11.43 -5.37 -9.71
N THR A 103 -10.43 -6.24 -9.83
CA THR A 103 -10.30 -7.19 -10.94
C THR A 103 -9.61 -8.45 -10.46
N GLU A 104 -9.95 -9.59 -11.08
CA GLU A 104 -9.24 -10.84 -10.88
C GLU A 104 -8.31 -11.11 -12.07
N LEU A 105 -7.12 -11.66 -11.78
CA LEU A 105 -6.16 -12.05 -12.81
C LEU A 105 -6.00 -13.56 -12.78
N PRO A 106 -6.59 -14.29 -13.75
CA PRO A 106 -6.53 -15.75 -13.78
C PRO A 106 -5.11 -16.31 -13.87
N ASP A 107 -4.22 -15.58 -14.56
CA ASP A 107 -2.82 -15.97 -14.78
C ASP A 107 -1.87 -15.35 -13.73
N ALA A 108 -2.39 -14.83 -12.62
CA ALA A 108 -1.56 -14.31 -11.54
C ALA A 108 -0.71 -15.43 -10.90
N PRO A 109 0.51 -15.11 -10.42
CA PRO A 109 1.25 -16.06 -9.59
C PRO A 109 0.40 -16.44 -8.36
N PRO A 110 0.64 -17.61 -7.75
CA PRO A 110 -0.08 -18.09 -6.56
C PRO A 110 0.33 -17.34 -5.29
N ILE A 111 0.49 -16.02 -5.40
CA ILE A 111 0.67 -15.07 -4.32
C ILE A 111 -0.72 -14.50 -4.08
N ASP A 112 -1.22 -14.58 -2.85
CA ASP A 112 -2.50 -13.96 -2.48
C ASP A 112 -2.35 -12.44 -2.65
N THR A 113 -2.71 -11.94 -3.84
CA THR A 113 -2.56 -10.55 -4.26
C THR A 113 -3.90 -10.15 -4.82
N LYS A 114 -4.38 -8.97 -4.44
CA LYS A 114 -5.62 -8.40 -4.96
C LYS A 114 -5.27 -7.34 -5.99
N TYR A 115 -6.14 -7.19 -6.98
CA TYR A 115 -5.86 -6.34 -8.12
C TYR A 115 -6.96 -5.32 -8.35
N PHE A 116 -6.54 -4.16 -8.84
CA PHE A 116 -7.43 -3.13 -9.34
C PHE A 116 -6.98 -2.75 -10.75
N THR A 117 -7.93 -2.53 -11.65
CA THR A 117 -7.67 -2.06 -13.00
C THR A 117 -8.00 -0.57 -13.09
N ILE A 118 -7.03 0.22 -13.52
CA ILE A 118 -7.21 1.61 -13.94
C ILE A 118 -7.53 1.61 -15.44
N TYR A 119 -8.67 2.19 -15.79
CA TYR A 119 -9.06 2.40 -17.19
C TYR A 119 -8.56 3.75 -17.68
N LEU A 120 -7.61 3.71 -18.62
CA LEU A 120 -7.06 4.90 -19.26
C LEU A 120 -8.12 5.53 -20.17
N ALA A 121 -8.27 6.86 -20.10
CA ALA A 121 -9.20 7.58 -20.95
C ALA A 121 -8.88 7.46 -22.45
N ASN A 122 -7.60 7.37 -22.79
CA ASN A 122 -7.12 7.10 -24.14
C ASN A 122 -6.16 5.91 -24.11
N PRO A 123 -6.25 4.95 -25.07
CA PRO A 123 -5.29 3.87 -25.19
C PRO A 123 -3.87 4.41 -25.41
N LEU A 124 -2.87 3.78 -24.80
CA LEU A 124 -1.46 4.06 -25.05
C LEU A 124 -0.99 3.23 -26.22
N ASN A 125 -0.46 3.88 -27.26
CA ASN A 125 0.16 3.20 -28.40
C ASN A 125 1.52 2.61 -28.01
N SER A 126 2.07 1.73 -28.86
CA SER A 126 3.41 1.17 -28.68
C SER A 126 4.45 2.29 -28.51
N GLY A 127 5.25 2.23 -27.44
CA GLY A 127 6.27 3.22 -27.07
C GLY A 127 5.71 4.51 -26.42
N GLU A 128 4.39 4.65 -26.31
CA GLU A 128 3.77 5.79 -25.63
C GLU A 128 3.85 5.63 -24.11
N SER A 129 3.96 6.74 -23.40
CA SER A 129 3.99 6.75 -21.93
C SER A 129 3.03 7.77 -21.34
N THR A 130 2.54 7.48 -20.15
CA THR A 130 1.71 8.38 -19.34
C THR A 130 2.17 8.36 -17.89
N THR A 131 1.86 9.42 -17.16
CA THR A 131 2.07 9.47 -15.71
C THR A 131 0.73 9.32 -15.02
N LEU A 132 0.65 8.31 -14.15
CA LEU A 132 -0.49 8.06 -13.28
C LEU A 132 -0.14 8.51 -11.86
N GLU A 133 -1.06 9.23 -11.22
CA GLU A 133 -1.05 9.48 -9.78
C GLU A 133 -2.17 8.69 -9.15
N VAL A 134 -1.82 7.80 -8.22
CA VAL A 134 -2.74 6.95 -7.48
C VAL A 134 -2.67 7.32 -6.01
N LEU A 135 -3.83 7.53 -5.38
CA LEU A 135 -3.98 7.74 -3.95
C LEU A 135 -4.61 6.48 -3.37
N TYR A 136 -3.93 5.87 -2.40
CA TYR A 136 -4.56 4.93 -1.47
C TYR A 136 -4.75 5.61 -0.12
N VAL A 137 -5.91 5.40 0.48
CA VAL A 137 -6.19 5.80 1.86
C VAL A 137 -6.41 4.53 2.67
N PHE A 138 -5.57 4.32 3.67
CA PHE A 138 -5.68 3.19 4.59
C PHE A 138 -6.16 3.65 5.96
N THR A 139 -7.02 2.84 6.56
CA THR A 139 -7.52 3.01 7.93
C THR A 139 -7.18 1.78 8.74
N HIS A 140 -7.02 1.91 10.06
CA HIS A 140 -6.72 0.79 10.96
C HIS A 140 -5.43 0.01 10.63
N PHE A 141 -4.50 0.63 9.89
CA PHE A 141 -3.25 -0.03 9.45
C PHE A 141 -2.10 0.11 10.46
N LEU A 142 -2.17 1.10 11.37
CA LEU A 142 -1.16 1.31 12.40
C LEU A 142 -1.48 0.51 13.66
N GLU A 143 -0.50 -0.22 14.18
CA GLU A 143 -0.65 -1.07 15.35
C GLU A 143 0.00 -0.42 16.58
N PRO A 144 -0.76 -0.07 17.64
CA PRO A 144 -0.18 0.45 18.88
C PRO A 144 0.74 -0.55 19.57
N PHE A 145 1.99 -0.13 19.83
CA PHE A 145 2.95 -0.93 20.57
C PHE A 145 3.85 -0.05 21.45
N PRO A 146 3.70 -0.09 22.79
CA PRO A 146 2.85 -1.02 23.54
C PRO A 146 1.34 -0.78 23.35
N ALA A 147 0.55 -1.84 23.51
CA ALA A 147 -0.91 -1.78 23.36
C ALA A 147 -1.61 -0.99 24.48
N GLU A 148 -0.94 -0.81 25.62
CA GLU A 148 -1.42 0.01 26.73
C GLU A 148 -0.31 0.97 27.19
N ILE A 149 -0.69 2.22 27.47
CA ILE A 149 0.21 3.29 27.92
C ILE A 149 -0.36 3.99 29.14
N ALA A 150 0.51 4.40 30.06
CA ALA A 150 0.13 5.28 31.15
C ALA A 150 -0.14 6.70 30.64
N GLN A 151 -0.83 7.51 31.45
CA GLN A 151 -1.22 8.88 31.09
C GLN A 151 -0.03 9.78 30.69
N SER A 152 1.16 9.55 31.23
CA SER A 152 2.37 10.34 30.96
C SER A 152 3.26 9.78 29.85
N GLU A 153 2.87 8.65 29.25
CA GLU A 153 3.66 7.97 28.23
C GLU A 153 3.22 8.39 26.82
N SER A 154 4.19 8.39 25.89
CA SER A 154 3.92 8.61 24.48
C SER A 154 3.32 7.37 23.83
N GLN A 155 2.43 7.58 22.87
CA GLN A 155 1.94 6.52 22.01
C GLN A 155 2.98 6.21 20.92
N LEU A 156 3.40 4.95 20.86
CA LEU A 156 4.25 4.39 19.82
C LEU A 156 3.44 3.41 18.98
N VAL A 157 3.69 3.35 17.68
CA VAL A 157 2.95 2.48 16.75
C VAL A 157 3.89 1.83 15.74
N PHE A 158 3.54 0.63 15.29
CA PHE A 158 4.16 -0.03 14.14
C PHE A 158 3.41 0.27 12.84
N TYR A 159 4.20 0.48 11.79
CA TYR A 159 3.76 0.41 10.40
C TYR A 159 4.50 -0.76 9.73
N HIS A 160 3.75 -1.73 9.21
CA HIS A 160 4.28 -2.93 8.53
C HIS A 160 3.95 -2.88 7.05
N ASP A 161 4.95 -2.87 6.18
CA ASP A 161 4.75 -2.84 4.72
C ASP A 161 5.98 -3.46 4.02
N THR A 162 6.11 -3.29 2.72
CA THR A 162 7.29 -3.57 1.90
C THR A 162 8.03 -2.29 1.54
N ALA A 163 9.35 -2.31 1.35
CA ALA A 163 10.11 -1.18 0.79
C ALA A 163 9.93 -1.04 -0.74
N LEU A 164 9.64 -2.15 -1.40
CA LEU A 164 9.41 -2.23 -2.85
C LEU A 164 7.92 -2.12 -3.15
N ILE A 165 7.58 -1.43 -4.24
CA ILE A 165 6.22 -1.32 -4.77
C ILE A 165 5.84 -2.68 -5.35
N LEU A 166 4.79 -3.29 -4.79
CA LEU A 166 4.20 -4.49 -5.37
C LEU A 166 3.56 -4.12 -6.71
N SER A 167 4.06 -4.71 -7.78
CA SER A 167 3.60 -4.43 -9.13
C SER A 167 3.65 -5.70 -9.96
N PRO A 168 2.65 -5.93 -10.82
CA PRO A 168 2.72 -7.03 -11.76
C PRO A 168 3.58 -6.73 -13.00
N TYR A 169 4.03 -5.49 -13.15
CA TYR A 169 4.90 -5.04 -14.22
C TYR A 169 6.32 -4.90 -13.71
N HIS A 170 7.28 -5.06 -14.61
CA HIS A 170 8.68 -4.75 -14.33
C HIS A 170 8.84 -3.25 -14.04
N ILE A 171 9.61 -2.92 -13.00
CA ILE A 171 9.90 -1.53 -12.62
C ILE A 171 11.39 -1.24 -12.80
N LYS A 172 11.73 -0.35 -13.74
CA LYS A 172 13.12 0.04 -14.03
C LYS A 172 13.76 0.81 -12.88
N GLN A 173 13.01 1.71 -12.24
CA GLN A 173 13.49 2.48 -11.10
C GLN A 173 12.35 2.81 -10.14
N GLN A 174 12.58 2.64 -8.85
CA GLN A 174 11.61 3.00 -7.82
C GLN A 174 12.23 3.62 -6.58
N THR A 175 11.48 4.47 -5.90
CA THR A 175 11.84 5.03 -4.59
C THR A 175 10.61 5.08 -3.69
N THR A 176 10.77 4.70 -2.43
CA THR A 176 9.74 4.83 -1.40
C THR A 176 10.17 5.86 -0.35
N PHE A 177 9.31 6.82 -0.07
CA PHE A 177 9.46 7.79 1.01
C PHE A 177 8.39 7.54 2.07
N ILE A 178 8.80 7.47 3.33
CA ILE A 178 7.92 7.33 4.49
C ILE A 178 8.11 8.56 5.37
N LYS A 179 7.05 9.33 5.57
CA LYS A 179 7.04 10.51 6.44
C LYS A 179 6.39 10.15 7.78
N THR A 180 7.14 10.34 8.87
CA THR A 180 6.66 10.16 10.23
C THR A 180 6.13 11.49 10.80
N PRO A 181 5.25 11.47 11.83
CA PRO A 181 4.73 12.69 12.47
C PRO A 181 5.81 13.48 13.22
N SER A 182 6.87 12.80 13.67
CA SER A 182 7.98 13.42 14.40
C SER A 182 9.31 12.72 14.08
N THR A 183 10.41 13.29 14.56
CA THR A 183 11.75 12.69 14.46
C THR A 183 12.00 11.57 15.47
N LYS A 184 11.00 11.21 16.30
CA LYS A 184 11.11 10.11 17.25
C LYS A 184 10.67 8.81 16.58
N VAL A 185 11.66 8.06 16.11
CA VAL A 185 11.52 6.73 15.52
C VAL A 185 12.40 5.81 16.35
N GLU A 186 11.80 4.82 16.97
CA GLU A 186 12.45 3.84 17.84
C GLU A 186 13.28 2.85 17.00
N SER A 187 12.67 2.30 15.95
CA SER A 187 13.36 1.35 15.07
C SER A 187 12.75 1.34 13.66
N PHE A 188 13.57 0.96 12.69
CA PHE A 188 13.13 0.68 11.32
C PHE A 188 14.14 -0.27 10.64
N ILE A 189 13.67 -1.07 9.70
CA ILE A 189 14.53 -1.97 8.92
C ILE A 189 15.37 -1.13 7.93
N ARG A 190 16.68 -1.37 7.88
CA ARG A 190 17.58 -0.69 6.93
C ARG A 190 17.86 -1.59 5.74
N MET A 191 17.62 -1.07 4.54
CA MET A 191 17.84 -1.77 3.27
C MET A 191 18.60 -0.89 2.29
N GLU A 192 19.90 -1.12 2.12
CA GLU A 192 20.71 -0.20 1.32
C GLU A 192 20.27 -0.12 -0.16
N PRO A 193 20.18 1.08 -0.75
CA PRO A 193 20.37 2.38 -0.09
C PRO A 193 19.14 2.76 0.76
N THR A 194 19.36 3.05 2.05
CA THR A 194 18.34 3.67 2.93
C THR A 194 18.91 4.93 3.57
N ASN A 195 18.15 6.02 3.54
CA ASN A 195 18.53 7.26 4.21
C ASN A 195 17.37 7.79 5.06
N ARG A 196 17.68 8.51 6.14
CA ARG A 196 16.71 9.17 6.99
C ARG A 196 17.13 10.61 7.24
N VAL A 197 16.25 11.55 6.91
CA VAL A 197 16.48 12.98 7.09
C VAL A 197 15.26 13.59 7.77
N GLY A 198 15.45 14.09 9.00
CA GLY A 198 14.36 14.64 9.80
C GLY A 198 13.25 13.60 10.05
N THR A 199 12.05 13.88 9.53
CA THR A 199 10.87 13.02 9.63
C THR A 199 10.68 12.11 8.42
N GLU A 200 11.57 12.13 7.42
CA GLU A 200 11.43 11.33 6.20
C GLU A 200 12.46 10.20 6.18
N ILE A 201 11.99 8.97 5.91
CA ILE A 201 12.81 7.78 5.64
C ILE A 201 12.67 7.47 4.15
N LYS A 202 13.79 7.36 3.46
CA LYS A 202 13.88 7.05 2.02
C LYS A 202 14.47 5.66 1.83
N TYR A 203 13.74 4.80 1.14
CA TYR A 203 14.20 3.52 0.62
C TYR A 203 14.44 3.62 -0.88
N GLY A 204 15.64 3.24 -1.33
CA GLY A 204 16.04 3.34 -2.71
C GLY A 204 16.79 4.66 -3.03
N PRO A 205 17.08 4.92 -4.32
CA PRO A 205 16.46 4.27 -5.48
C PRO A 205 16.86 2.80 -5.61
N TYR A 206 15.88 1.97 -5.98
CA TYR A 206 16.12 0.58 -6.39
C TYR A 206 15.87 0.45 -7.88
N GLU A 207 16.78 -0.22 -8.57
CA GLU A 207 16.73 -0.39 -10.02
C GLU A 207 16.34 -1.82 -10.40
N ASP A 208 15.79 -1.95 -11.61
CA ASP A 208 15.49 -3.18 -12.35
C ASP A 208 14.83 -4.28 -11.50
N ARG A 209 13.65 -3.97 -10.95
CA ARG A 209 12.91 -4.91 -10.09
C ARG A 209 11.91 -5.73 -10.92
N PRO A 210 11.98 -7.07 -10.85
CA PRO A 210 11.02 -7.93 -11.56
C PRO A 210 9.60 -7.78 -10.98
N PRO A 211 8.58 -8.17 -11.75
CA PRO A 211 7.21 -8.28 -11.26
C PRO A 211 7.14 -9.01 -9.91
N TYR A 212 6.23 -8.57 -9.04
CA TYR A 212 5.94 -9.18 -7.75
C TYR A 212 7.11 -9.25 -6.76
N SER A 213 8.07 -8.32 -6.89
CA SER A 213 9.14 -8.18 -5.90
C SER A 213 8.60 -7.60 -4.60
N ILE A 214 8.90 -8.25 -3.47
CA ILE A 214 8.53 -7.82 -2.12
C ILE A 214 9.79 -7.71 -1.27
N SER A 215 9.87 -6.70 -0.43
CA SER A 215 10.90 -6.63 0.61
C SER A 215 10.35 -6.06 1.90
N PRO A 216 9.97 -6.91 2.87
CA PRO A 216 9.29 -6.49 4.08
C PRO A 216 10.10 -5.51 4.91
N ILE A 217 9.44 -4.48 5.43
CA ILE A 217 9.97 -3.48 6.35
C ILE A 217 8.96 -3.24 7.49
N HIS A 218 9.46 -2.71 8.60
CA HIS A 218 8.62 -2.08 9.61
C HIS A 218 9.23 -0.77 10.06
N VAL A 219 8.39 0.13 10.56
CA VAL A 219 8.79 1.38 11.21
C VAL A 219 8.05 1.48 12.54
N HIS A 220 8.79 1.62 13.64
CA HIS A 220 8.27 1.84 14.99
C HIS A 220 8.55 3.28 15.39
N PHE A 221 7.49 4.06 15.63
CA PHE A 221 7.63 5.51 15.81
C PHE A 221 6.59 6.10 16.75
N GLU A 222 6.89 7.29 17.30
CA GLU A 222 5.94 8.04 18.14
C GLU A 222 4.85 8.67 17.27
N ASN A 223 3.60 8.33 17.54
CA ASN A 223 2.43 8.94 16.94
C ASN A 223 1.40 9.29 18.00
N ASN A 224 1.52 10.52 18.53
CA ASN A 224 0.60 11.08 19.51
C ASN A 224 -0.63 11.76 18.86
N SER A 225 -0.89 11.56 17.56
CA SER A 225 -2.15 11.99 16.99
C SER A 225 -3.31 11.20 17.64
N PRO A 226 -4.49 11.82 17.84
CA PRO A 226 -5.65 11.11 18.36
C PRO A 226 -6.21 10.14 17.32
N PHE A 227 -6.37 8.87 17.71
CA PHE A 227 -6.90 7.80 16.84
C PHE A 227 -8.44 7.78 16.97
N ALA A 228 -9.07 8.81 16.42
CA ALA A 228 -10.52 9.02 16.47
C ALA A 228 -11.23 8.15 15.43
N VAL A 229 -11.95 7.13 15.89
CA VAL A 229 -12.68 6.20 15.01
C VAL A 229 -14.16 6.27 15.32
N VAL A 230 -14.97 6.51 14.29
CA VAL A 230 -16.42 6.35 14.35
C VAL A 230 -16.74 4.89 14.11
N GLU A 231 -17.12 4.18 15.15
CA GLU A 231 -17.50 2.76 15.09
C GLU A 231 -18.91 2.60 14.49
N GLU A 232 -19.78 3.55 14.76
CA GLU A 232 -21.16 3.58 14.27
C GLU A 232 -21.60 5.02 13.97
N LEU A 233 -22.20 5.22 12.80
CA LEU A 233 -22.83 6.46 12.39
C LEU A 233 -24.26 6.16 11.93
N VAL A 234 -25.25 6.69 12.65
CA VAL A 234 -26.65 6.66 12.23
C VAL A 234 -27.04 8.07 11.82
N GLN A 235 -27.42 8.25 10.55
CA GLN A 235 -27.89 9.52 10.01
C GLN A 235 -29.39 9.43 9.70
N GLU A 236 -30.19 10.26 10.36
CA GLU A 236 -31.62 10.41 10.16
C GLU A 236 -31.91 11.69 9.38
N ILE A 237 -32.58 11.56 8.23
CA ILE A 237 -32.96 12.69 7.37
C ILE A 237 -34.48 12.79 7.34
N GLU A 238 -35.03 13.80 7.99
CA GLU A 238 -36.46 14.09 7.98
C GLU A 238 -36.78 15.19 6.97
N ILE A 239 -37.66 14.88 6.01
CA ILE A 239 -38.10 15.80 4.97
C ILE A 239 -39.53 16.24 5.26
N SER A 240 -39.72 17.53 5.51
CA SER A 240 -41.04 18.14 5.68
C SER A 240 -41.51 18.80 4.39
N HIS A 241 -42.71 18.41 3.95
CA HIS A 241 -43.38 19.04 2.80
C HIS A 241 -43.78 20.50 3.05
N TRP A 242 -43.66 20.98 4.29
CA TRP A 242 -43.85 22.38 4.67
C TRP A 242 -42.56 23.21 4.58
N GLY A 243 -41.46 22.63 4.07
CA GLY A 243 -40.27 23.36 3.66
C GLY A 243 -39.04 23.22 4.56
N ASN A 244 -38.95 22.20 5.41
CA ASN A 244 -37.78 21.96 6.25
C ASN A 244 -37.14 20.59 5.94
N ILE A 245 -35.81 20.53 6.01
CA ILE A 245 -35.06 19.26 6.03
C ILE A 245 -34.24 19.28 7.31
N GLN A 246 -34.47 18.29 8.16
CA GLN A 246 -33.71 18.11 9.40
C GLN A 246 -32.81 16.89 9.26
N VAL A 247 -31.53 17.06 9.59
CA VAL A 247 -30.53 15.99 9.61
C VAL A 247 -30.08 15.82 11.05
N THR A 248 -30.23 14.61 11.58
CA THR A 248 -29.77 14.23 12.93
C THR A 248 -28.75 13.11 12.78
N GLU A 249 -27.62 13.22 13.45
CA GLU A 249 -26.53 12.23 13.38
C GLU A 249 -26.18 11.71 14.78
N HIS A 250 -26.14 10.39 14.93
CA HIS A 250 -25.72 9.71 16.14
C HIS A 250 -24.37 9.04 15.90
N TYR A 251 -23.35 9.49 16.61
CA TYR A 251 -21.99 9.00 16.50
C TYR A 251 -21.60 8.15 17.71
N LYS A 252 -21.12 6.93 17.46
CA LYS A 252 -20.39 6.12 18.44
C LYS A 252 -18.89 6.26 18.17
N LEU A 253 -18.24 7.15 18.91
CA LEU A 253 -16.82 7.45 18.75
C LEU A 253 -15.98 6.67 19.77
N ILE A 254 -14.89 6.05 19.32
CA ILE A 254 -13.90 5.38 20.16
C ILE A 254 -12.50 5.94 19.91
N HIS A 255 -11.61 5.74 20.88
CA HIS A 255 -10.16 5.92 20.71
C HIS A 255 -9.54 4.57 20.38
N ALA A 256 -9.02 4.43 19.17
CA ALA A 256 -8.46 3.17 18.65
C ALA A 256 -6.92 3.09 18.78
N GLY A 257 -6.31 4.02 19.52
CA GLY A 257 -4.88 3.99 19.80
C GLY A 257 -4.55 3.10 21.00
N ALA A 258 -3.39 3.34 21.62
CA ALA A 258 -2.99 2.61 22.81
C ALA A 258 -3.98 2.86 23.96
N ARG A 259 -4.37 1.80 24.66
CA ARG A 259 -5.32 1.86 25.78
C ARG A 259 -4.68 2.52 26.99
N HIS A 260 -5.47 3.21 27.80
CA HIS A 260 -4.99 3.79 29.05
C HIS A 260 -4.72 2.69 30.09
N LYS A 261 -3.51 2.71 30.66
CA LYS A 261 -3.07 1.82 31.73
C LYS A 261 -2.98 2.57 33.07
N GLY A 262 -3.50 1.96 34.12
CA GLY A 262 -3.47 2.51 35.48
C GLY A 262 -4.55 3.54 35.73
N VAL A 263 -4.36 4.39 36.74
CA VAL A 263 -5.35 5.37 37.18
C VAL A 263 -5.27 6.66 36.35
N PHE A 264 -6.42 7.28 36.10
CA PHE A 264 -6.47 8.63 35.54
C PHE A 264 -6.32 9.65 36.66
N SER A 265 -5.35 10.55 36.54
CA SER A 265 -5.12 11.66 37.45
C SER A 265 -5.43 12.97 36.75
N ARG A 266 -6.52 13.63 37.18
CA ARG A 266 -6.88 14.95 36.66
C ARG A 266 -5.79 15.98 36.93
N VAL A 267 -5.16 15.92 38.10
CA VAL A 267 -4.07 16.84 38.50
C VAL A 267 -2.90 16.69 37.52
N ASP A 268 -2.51 15.46 37.18
CA ASP A 268 -1.43 15.22 36.23
C ASP A 268 -1.83 15.63 34.81
N TYR A 269 -3.09 15.43 34.43
CA TYR A 269 -3.60 15.79 33.10
C TYR A 269 -3.54 17.31 32.89
N GLN A 270 -3.91 18.08 33.93
CA GLN A 270 -3.98 19.53 33.87
C GLN A 270 -2.63 20.20 34.10
N SER A 271 -1.76 19.63 34.94
CA SER A 271 -0.47 20.24 35.29
C SER A 271 0.56 20.17 34.17
N ARG A 272 0.49 19.15 33.30
CA ARG A 272 1.42 18.95 32.18
C ARG A 272 0.70 18.58 30.89
N GLN A 273 -0.18 19.46 30.44
CA GLN A 273 -1.06 19.19 29.31
C GLN A 273 -0.32 18.94 27.97
N SER A 274 0.96 19.29 27.83
CA SER A 274 1.72 18.99 26.60
C SER A 274 2.19 17.52 26.54
N SER A 275 2.56 16.93 27.68
CA SER A 275 3.09 15.56 27.75
C SER A 275 2.07 14.55 28.25
N ASN A 276 1.22 14.94 29.19
CA ASN A 276 0.26 14.05 29.82
C ASN A 276 -1.02 14.02 29.00
N GLY A 277 -1.39 12.82 28.55
CA GLY A 277 -2.49 12.60 27.63
C GLY A 277 -2.25 13.20 26.26
N ALA A 278 -1.01 13.16 25.76
CA ALA A 278 -0.66 13.69 24.44
C ALA A 278 -1.50 13.06 23.31
N SER A 279 -1.78 11.76 23.40
CA SER A 279 -2.61 11.01 22.43
C SER A 279 -4.12 11.14 22.66
N SER A 280 -4.58 11.80 23.73
CA SER A 280 -6.00 11.84 24.11
C SER A 280 -6.85 12.77 23.23
N PHE A 281 -8.17 12.56 23.23
CA PHE A 281 -9.11 13.51 22.64
C PHE A 281 -9.28 14.75 23.49
N ARG A 282 -9.34 15.92 22.83
CA ARG A 282 -9.71 17.19 23.49
C ARG A 282 -10.91 17.84 22.85
N TYR A 283 -10.94 17.82 21.52
CA TYR A 283 -12.07 18.27 20.73
C TYR A 283 -12.10 17.45 19.45
N VAL A 284 -13.30 17.23 18.94
CA VAL A 284 -13.54 16.73 17.59
C VAL A 284 -14.28 17.84 16.86
N ARG A 285 -13.74 18.26 15.72
CA ARG A 285 -14.37 19.27 14.89
C ARG A 285 -15.10 18.57 13.76
N ILE A 286 -16.42 18.69 13.75
CA ILE A 286 -17.25 18.33 12.61
C ILE A 286 -17.17 19.51 11.63
N VAL A 287 -16.66 19.27 10.42
CA VAL A 287 -16.49 20.28 9.36
C VAL A 287 -17.38 19.94 8.20
#